data_AF-A0A3D5B960-F1
#
_entry.id   AF-A0A3D5B960-F1
#
_cell.length_a   1.000
_cell.length_b   1.000
_cell.length_c   1.000
_cell.angle_alpha   90.00
_cell.angle_beta   90.00
_cell.angle_gamma   90.00
#
_symmetry.space_group_name_H-M   'P 1'
#
loop_
_entity.id
_entity.type
_entity.pdbx_description
1 polymer ?
#
loop_
_entity_poly.entity_id
_entity_poly.type
_entity_poly.pdbx_seq_one_letter_code
_entity_poly.pdbx_strand_id
1 'polypeptide(L)'
;ALSDTPLYIWRMPTVDELARSLSLHNENAGSTWSGETGEMDCTLRPDKETPLWAPDQQPVYLWAADAYDEENAYYVSYTGFVSRQPMNWGNPRHGYRCVKEP
;
A
#
# COMPACT_ATOMS: atom_id res chain seq x y z
N ALA A 1 -27.92 -9.23 -8.40
CA ALA A 1 -28.14 -7.77 -8.60
C ALA A 1 -27.17 -7.02 -7.70
N LEU A 2 -26.72 -5.83 -8.11
CA LEU A 2 -25.98 -4.92 -7.23
C LEU A 2 -26.96 -4.29 -6.22
N SER A 3 -26.45 -3.85 -5.06
CA SER A 3 -27.28 -3.14 -4.07
C SER A 3 -27.58 -1.72 -4.55
N ASP A 4 -28.78 -1.21 -4.26
CA ASP A 4 -29.19 0.17 -4.57
C ASP A 4 -28.58 1.21 -3.61
N THR A 5 -27.95 0.76 -2.53
CA THR A 5 -27.30 1.62 -1.53
C THR A 5 -25.84 1.21 -1.32
N PRO A 6 -24.90 2.16 -1.12
CA PRO A 6 -23.53 1.80 -0.81
C PRO A 6 -23.46 1.01 0.51
N LEU A 7 -22.69 -0.08 0.49
CA LEU A 7 -22.60 -0.98 1.64
C LEU A 7 -21.58 -0.52 2.70
N TYR A 8 -20.60 0.30 2.31
CA TYR A 8 -19.53 0.82 3.18
C TYR A 8 -18.81 -0.26 4.01
N ILE A 9 -18.71 -1.49 3.49
CA ILE A 9 -18.06 -2.62 4.19
C ILE A 9 -16.54 -2.55 4.07
N TRP A 10 -16.04 -2.13 2.90
CA TRP A 10 -14.61 -2.11 2.60
C TRP A 10 -14.17 -0.69 2.33
N ARG A 11 -12.97 -0.33 2.81
CA ARG A 11 -12.29 0.92 2.49
C ARG A 11 -10.87 0.65 2.01
N MET A 12 -10.29 1.64 1.36
CA MET A 12 -8.85 1.65 1.09
C MET A 12 -8.07 1.70 2.41
N PRO A 13 -6.92 1.01 2.51
CA PRO A 13 -6.03 1.15 3.66
C PRO A 13 -5.32 2.49 3.63
N THR A 14 -5.03 3.04 4.80
CA THR A 14 -4.14 4.19 4.97
C THR A 14 -2.68 3.80 4.71
N VAL A 15 -1.79 4.78 4.56
CA VAL A 15 -0.35 4.57 4.47
C VAL A 15 0.18 3.86 5.72
N ASP A 16 -0.31 4.21 6.91
CA ASP A 16 0.11 3.57 8.17
C ASP A 16 -0.34 2.09 8.24
N GLU A 17 -1.57 1.78 7.83
CA GLU A 17 -2.03 0.39 7.75
C GLU A 17 -1.23 -0.42 6.72
N LEU A 18 -0.91 0.17 5.57
CA LEU A 18 -0.04 -0.45 4.57
C LEU A 18 1.36 -0.70 5.12
N ALA A 19 1.97 0.30 5.78
CA ALA A 19 3.28 0.16 6.43
C ALA A 19 3.28 -1.01 7.42
N ARG A 20 2.30 -1.05 8.33
CA ARG A 20 2.17 -2.12 9.33
C ARG A 20 1.86 -3.50 8.74
N SER A 21 1.46 -3.58 7.47
CA SER A 21 1.22 -4.85 6.78
C SER A 21 2.45 -5.42 6.08
N LEU A 22 3.53 -4.64 5.96
CA LEU A 22 4.75 -5.08 5.30
C LEU A 22 5.44 -6.19 6.09
N SER A 23 6.07 -7.11 5.37
CA SER A 23 6.62 -8.33 5.94
C SER A 23 7.88 -8.79 5.21
N LEU A 24 8.67 -9.63 5.89
CA LEU A 24 9.76 -10.43 5.33
C LEU A 24 9.85 -11.75 6.11
N HIS A 25 10.12 -12.87 5.45
CA HIS A 25 10.25 -14.21 6.03
C HIS A 25 9.03 -14.66 6.84
N ASN A 26 7.82 -14.28 6.41
CA ASN A 26 6.57 -14.50 7.15
C ASN A 26 6.56 -13.81 8.55
N GLU A 27 7.40 -12.81 8.75
CA GLU A 27 7.45 -11.95 9.93
C GLU A 27 7.05 -10.52 9.55
N ASN A 28 6.42 -9.82 10.49
CA ASN A 28 6.11 -8.41 10.30
C ASN A 28 7.42 -7.60 10.21
N ALA A 29 7.52 -6.69 9.25
CA ALA A 29 8.75 -5.93 9.04
C ALA A 29 8.97 -4.79 10.06
N GLY A 30 7.98 -4.51 10.92
CA GLY A 30 8.04 -3.44 11.91
C GLY A 30 8.06 -2.05 11.29
N SER A 31 7.54 -1.90 10.07
CA SER A 31 7.59 -0.65 9.33
C SER A 31 6.69 0.41 9.95
N THR A 32 7.21 1.63 10.08
CA THR A 32 6.47 2.81 10.55
C THR A 32 6.63 3.96 9.57
N TRP A 33 5.56 4.71 9.38
CA TRP A 33 5.54 5.87 8.50
C TRP A 33 5.65 7.17 9.31
N SER A 34 6.53 8.07 8.87
CA SER A 34 6.78 9.36 9.52
C SER A 34 5.82 10.47 9.10
N GLY A 35 4.93 10.21 8.12
CA GLY A 35 4.11 11.24 7.46
C GLY A 35 4.72 11.81 6.18
N GLU A 36 5.98 11.47 5.88
CA GLU A 36 6.72 12.01 4.73
C GLU A 36 6.91 10.97 3.62
N THR A 37 7.12 11.44 2.39
CA THR A 37 7.57 10.54 1.30
C THR A 37 9.02 10.14 1.52
N GLY A 38 9.39 8.91 1.17
CA GLY A 38 10.73 8.40 1.40
C GLY A 38 10.73 6.95 1.86
N GLU A 39 11.88 6.53 2.36
CA GLU A 39 12.04 5.24 3.02
C GLU A 39 11.36 5.27 4.39
N MET A 40 10.60 4.22 4.71
CA MET A 40 10.00 4.02 6.02
C MET A 40 11.04 3.49 7.01
N ASP A 41 10.86 3.75 8.31
CA ASP A 41 11.65 3.10 9.33
C ASP A 41 11.14 1.67 9.53
N CYS A 42 11.95 0.68 9.13
CA CYS A 42 11.60 -0.73 9.18
C CYS A 42 12.67 -1.51 9.95
N THR A 43 12.24 -2.40 10.84
CA THR A 43 13.17 -3.30 11.56
C THR A 43 13.78 -4.34 10.60
N LEU A 44 12.97 -4.87 9.69
CA LEU A 44 13.41 -5.72 8.58
C LEU A 44 13.13 -4.97 7.28
N ARG A 45 14.02 -5.08 6.29
CA ARG A 45 13.74 -4.53 4.96
C ARG A 45 12.64 -5.37 4.32
N PRO A 46 11.43 -4.83 4.10
CA PRO A 46 10.34 -5.61 3.54
C PRO A 46 10.68 -6.10 2.13
N ASP A 47 10.26 -7.32 1.81
CA ASP A 47 10.38 -7.85 0.45
C ASP A 47 9.19 -8.74 0.11
N LYS A 48 8.94 -8.85 -1.19
CA LYS A 48 7.88 -9.69 -1.71
C LYS A 48 8.45 -11.04 -2.13
N GLU A 49 8.45 -11.96 -1.18
CA GLU A 49 9.13 -13.24 -1.32
C GLU A 49 8.41 -14.25 -2.23
N THR A 50 9.21 -15.17 -2.78
CA THR A 50 8.73 -16.38 -3.42
C THR A 50 8.31 -17.42 -2.36
N PRO A 51 7.36 -18.33 -2.63
CA PRO A 51 6.64 -18.56 -3.89
C PRO A 51 5.34 -17.74 -4.02
N LEU A 52 5.00 -16.92 -3.02
CA LEU A 52 3.75 -16.13 -3.03
C LEU A 52 3.75 -15.07 -4.15
N TRP A 53 4.95 -14.63 -4.55
CA TRP A 53 5.12 -13.71 -5.66
C TRP A 53 5.99 -14.28 -6.78
N ALA A 54 5.66 -13.85 -8.00
CA ALA A 54 6.42 -14.14 -9.20
C ALA A 54 7.56 -13.10 -9.33
N PRO A 55 8.84 -13.49 -9.12
CA PRO A 55 9.96 -12.55 -9.02
C PRO A 55 10.31 -11.88 -10.37
N ASP A 56 9.83 -12.45 -11.48
CA ASP A 56 9.92 -11.92 -12.83
C ASP A 56 8.85 -10.85 -13.14
N GLN A 57 7.86 -10.68 -12.25
CA GLN A 57 6.81 -9.68 -12.40
C GLN A 57 7.22 -8.35 -11.78
N GLN A 58 6.72 -7.26 -12.36
CA GLN A 58 7.05 -5.91 -11.92
C GLN A 58 6.63 -5.68 -10.44
N PRO A 59 7.38 -4.87 -9.66
CA PRO A 59 7.02 -4.53 -8.29
C PRO A 59 5.61 -3.95 -8.20
N VAL A 60 4.86 -4.32 -7.16
CA VAL A 60 3.52 -3.77 -6.89
C VAL A 60 3.66 -2.54 -6.02
N TYR A 61 3.02 -1.45 -6.46
CA TYR A 61 2.80 -0.26 -5.65
C TYR A 61 1.35 -0.28 -5.16
N LEU A 62 1.12 -0.03 -3.88
CA LEU A 62 -0.22 -0.05 -3.30
C LEU A 62 -0.72 1.37 -3.09
N TRP A 63 -1.83 1.72 -3.74
CA TRP A 63 -2.53 2.97 -3.44
C TRP A 63 -2.99 3.01 -1.99
N ALA A 64 -2.79 4.15 -1.33
CA ALA A 64 -3.31 4.43 0.00
C ALA A 64 -4.59 5.28 -0.09
N ALA A 65 -5.38 5.23 0.99
CA ALA A 65 -6.55 6.09 1.18
C ALA A 65 -6.15 7.56 1.40
N ASP A 66 -4.96 7.81 1.94
CA ASP A 66 -4.47 9.15 2.23
C ASP A 66 -4.13 9.90 0.94
N ALA A 67 -4.68 11.11 0.84
CA ALA A 67 -4.28 12.08 -0.17
C ALA A 67 -3.03 12.82 0.29
N TYR A 68 -2.11 13.09 -0.64
CA TYR A 68 -1.01 14.02 -0.40
C TYR A 68 -1.50 15.47 -0.52
N ASP A 69 -2.26 15.74 -1.57
CA ASP A 69 -2.94 17.01 -1.84
C ASP A 69 -4.21 16.77 -2.68
N GLU A 70 -4.80 17.82 -3.23
CA GLU A 70 -6.04 17.74 -4.04
C GLU A 70 -5.88 16.95 -5.35
N GLU A 71 -4.65 16.78 -5.85
CA GLU A 71 -4.37 16.16 -7.15
C GLU A 71 -3.61 14.83 -7.02
N ASN A 72 -2.91 14.61 -5.91
CA ASN A 72 -1.98 13.51 -5.71
C ASN A 72 -2.38 12.62 -4.53
N ALA A 73 -2.29 11.31 -4.73
CA ALA A 73 -2.46 10.32 -3.66
C ALA A 73 -1.12 9.67 -3.30
N TYR A 74 -1.02 9.19 -2.06
CA TYR A 74 0.11 8.37 -1.65
C TYR A 74 0.00 6.95 -2.19
N TYR A 75 1.16 6.35 -2.44
CA TYR A 75 1.29 4.91 -2.63
C TYR A 75 2.48 4.37 -1.83
N VAL A 76 2.38 3.09 -1.46
CA VAL A 76 3.40 2.34 -0.74
C VAL A 76 4.02 1.29 -1.66
N SER A 77 5.33 1.32 -1.80
CA SER A 77 6.11 0.22 -2.36
C SER A 77 6.23 -0.89 -1.33
N TYR A 78 6.08 -2.14 -1.77
CA TYR A 78 6.32 -3.32 -0.93
C TYR A 78 7.75 -3.40 -0.36
N THR A 79 8.68 -2.58 -0.83
CA THR A 79 10.06 -2.51 -0.35
C THR A 79 10.28 -1.49 0.78
N GLY A 80 9.21 -1.02 1.44
CA GLY A 80 9.30 -0.07 2.56
C GLY A 80 9.48 1.40 2.13
N PHE A 81 8.83 1.82 1.04
CA PHE A 81 8.94 3.20 0.54
C PHE A 81 7.56 3.82 0.32
N VAL A 82 7.39 5.10 0.67
CA VAL A 82 6.20 5.91 0.39
C VAL A 82 6.54 6.94 -0.67
N SER A 83 5.67 7.09 -1.65
CA SER A 83 5.75 8.19 -2.60
C SER A 83 4.35 8.62 -3.02
N ARG A 84 4.25 9.56 -3.95
CA ARG A 84 3.00 10.15 -4.40
C ARG A 84 2.94 10.22 -5.91
N GLN A 85 1.73 10.14 -6.45
CA GLN A 85 1.45 10.28 -7.87
C GLN A 85 0.08 10.95 -8.10
N PRO A 86 -0.14 11.56 -9.29
CA PRO A 86 -1.44 12.12 -9.63
C PRO A 86 -2.53 11.06 -9.60
N MET A 87 -3.68 11.37 -9.02
CA MET A 87 -4.82 10.44 -8.90
C MET A 87 -5.44 10.06 -10.25
N ASN A 88 -5.21 10.88 -11.28
CA ASN A 88 -5.67 10.66 -12.65
C ASN A 88 -4.61 9.98 -13.54
N TRP A 89 -3.45 9.62 -12.99
CA TRP A 89 -2.36 8.97 -13.72
C TRP A 89 -2.11 7.57 -13.19
N GLY A 90 -2.04 6.59 -14.10
CA GLY A 90 -1.93 5.18 -13.73
C GLY A 90 -0.68 4.54 -14.29
N ASN A 91 0.40 4.47 -13.49
CA ASN A 91 1.38 3.41 -13.72
C ASN A 91 0.66 2.07 -13.47
N PRO A 92 0.56 1.16 -14.47
CA PRO A 92 -0.26 -0.05 -14.40
C PRO A 92 0.21 -1.05 -13.33
N ARG A 93 1.33 -0.77 -12.66
CA ARG A 93 1.86 -1.53 -11.52
C ARG A 93 1.21 -1.16 -10.19
N HIS A 94 0.39 -0.11 -10.15
CA HIS A 94 -0.36 0.23 -8.96
C HIS A 94 -1.55 -0.72 -8.79
N GLY A 95 -1.51 -1.47 -7.69
CA GLY A 95 -2.65 -2.21 -7.18
C GLY A 95 -3.31 -1.48 -6.02
N TYR A 96 -4.39 -2.06 -5.54
CA TYR A 96 -5.02 -1.66 -4.28
C TYR A 96 -5.31 -2.90 -3.44
N ARG A 97 -5.44 -2.66 -2.13
CA ARG A 97 -5.99 -3.60 -1.16
C ARG A 97 -7.20 -2.92 -0.51
N CYS A 98 -7.99 -3.72 0.19
CA CYS A 98 -9.09 -3.21 0.98
C CYS A 98 -8.96 -3.73 2.40
N VAL A 99 -9.34 -2.90 3.35
CA VAL A 99 -9.45 -3.24 4.76
C VAL A 99 -10.88 -2.97 5.22
N LYS A 100 -11.24 -3.59 6.33
CA LYS A 100 -12.50 -3.40 7.04
C LYS A 100 -12.13 -3.03 8.47
N GLU A 101 -12.96 -2.19 9.09
CA GLU A 101 -12.91 -1.99 10.55
C GLU A 101 -12.99 -3.34 11.28
N PRO A 102 -12.29 -3.49 12.42
CA PRO A 102 -12.29 -4.72 13.22
C PRO A 102 -13.68 -5.30 13.51
#